data_AF-A0A836HEZ3-F1
#
_entry.id   AF-A0A836HEZ3-F1
#
_cell.length_a   1.000
_cell.length_b   1.000
_cell.length_c   1.000
_cell.angle_alpha   90.00
_cell.angle_beta   90.00
_cell.angle_gamma   90.00
#
_symmetry.space_group_name_H-M   'P 1'
#
loop_
_entity.id
_entity.type
_entity.pdbx_description
1 polymer ?
#
loop_
_entity_poly.entity_id
_entity_poly.type
_entity_poly.pdbx_seq_one_letter_code
_entity_poly.pdbx_strand_id
1 'polypeptide(L)'
;MFHTAFLAASKKHLRLRCCQCTRLLPSEHFPKKSGPLHTMVCVDCKEMCFGCGLRQPRSSFSGTDSHICDRCLARRQTAKVNVYFRYPPLKYRACPFSVDEAREELRQGEQEQEQPHMPR
;
A
#
# COMPACT_ATOMS: atom_id res chain seq x y z
N MET A 1 15.27 -3.99 38.44
CA MET A 1 15.06 -2.72 37.71
C MET A 1 16.12 -2.66 36.61
N PHE A 2 15.74 -2.89 35.35
CA PHE A 2 16.70 -2.91 34.25
C PHE A 2 16.92 -1.48 33.78
N HIS A 3 18.09 -0.92 34.07
CA HIS A 3 18.55 0.33 33.49
C HIS A 3 18.85 0.09 32.00
N THR A 4 17.87 0.37 31.14
CA THR A 4 18.15 0.59 29.72
C THR A 4 18.93 1.89 29.61
N ALA A 5 20.26 1.78 29.58
CA ALA A 5 21.14 2.89 29.25
C ALA A 5 20.74 3.39 27.85
N PHE A 6 20.06 4.53 27.79
CA PHE A 6 19.83 5.22 26.54
C PHE A 6 21.16 5.81 26.08
N LEU A 7 21.92 5.01 25.34
CA LEU A 7 23.06 5.50 24.58
C LEU A 7 22.51 6.48 23.55
N ALA A 8 22.60 7.76 23.86
CA ALA A 8 22.36 8.85 22.93
C ALA A 8 23.50 8.88 21.90
N ALA A 9 23.58 7.85 21.07
CA ALA A 9 24.51 7.79 19.96
C ALA A 9 24.19 8.93 19.00
N SER A 10 25.19 9.77 18.72
CA SER A 10 25.09 10.88 17.77
C SER A 10 24.65 10.36 16.41
N LYS A 11 23.41 10.67 16.01
CA LYS A 11 22.83 10.26 14.73
C LYS A 11 23.62 10.79 13.51
N LYS A 12 24.43 11.83 13.70
CA LYS A 12 25.18 12.53 12.64
C LYS A 12 26.20 11.64 11.92
N HIS A 13 26.70 10.59 12.58
CA HIS A 13 27.67 9.65 11.99
C HIS A 13 27.12 8.23 11.85
N LEU A 14 25.85 8.01 12.21
CA LEU A 14 25.25 6.69 12.12
C LEU A 14 25.02 6.35 10.65
N ARG A 15 25.73 5.34 10.17
CA ARG A 15 25.50 4.76 8.85
C ARG A 15 24.76 3.44 8.98
N LEU A 16 23.81 3.22 8.08
CA LEU A 16 22.96 2.04 8.04
C LEU A 16 23.14 1.34 6.71
N ARG A 17 23.11 0.00 6.73
CA ARG A 17 23.22 -0.81 5.52
C ARG A 17 21.83 -1.00 4.91
N CYS A 18 21.69 -0.71 3.61
CA CYS A 18 20.48 -1.03 2.88
C CYS A 18 20.46 -2.53 2.53
N CYS A 19 19.36 -3.25 2.80
CA CYS A 19 19.28 -4.67 2.49
C CYS A 19 19.19 -4.98 0.98
N GLN A 20 18.77 -4.01 0.15
CA GLN A 20 18.64 -4.21 -1.30
C GLN A 20 19.92 -3.87 -2.07
N CYS A 21 20.44 -2.64 -1.96
CA CYS A 21 21.67 -2.26 -2.66
C CYS A 21 22.95 -2.56 -1.87
N THR A 22 22.85 -3.08 -0.64
CA THR A 22 23.97 -3.40 0.27
C THR A 22 24.87 -2.23 0.67
N ARG A 23 24.64 -1.03 0.14
CA ARG A 23 25.39 0.20 0.43
C ARG A 23 25.21 0.63 1.89
N LEU A 24 26.30 1.12 2.47
CA LEU A 24 26.32 1.73 3.79
C LEU A 24 26.08 3.24 3.65
N LEU A 25 24.89 3.70 4.03
CA LEU A 25 24.43 5.07 3.78
C LEU A 25 24.13 5.82 5.09
N PRO A 26 24.25 7.16 5.09
CA PRO A 26 23.85 7.99 6.22
C PRO A 26 22.38 7.77 6.61
N SER A 27 22.07 7.98 7.89
CA SER A 27 20.76 7.66 8.45
C SER A 27 19.59 8.46 7.84
N GLU A 28 19.89 9.58 7.19
CA GLU A 28 18.99 10.46 6.44
C GLU A 28 18.37 9.74 5.22
N HIS A 29 19.08 8.76 4.64
CA HIS A 29 18.59 7.97 3.50
C HIS A 29 17.53 6.94 3.88
N PHE A 30 17.22 6.82 5.17
CA PHE A 30 16.24 5.88 5.72
C PHE A 30 15.12 6.62 6.45
N PRO A 31 14.26 7.34 5.71
CA PRO A 31 13.12 8.04 6.30
C PRO A 31 12.13 7.02 6.88
N LYS A 32 11.66 7.29 8.12
CA LYS A 32 10.79 6.42 8.92
C LYS A 32 11.45 5.07 9.23
N LYS A 33 12.30 5.05 10.27
CA LYS A 33 12.99 3.86 10.81
C LYS A 33 12.03 2.95 11.58
N SER A 34 10.98 2.45 10.93
CA SER A 34 10.06 1.48 11.53
C SER A 34 10.46 0.08 11.10
N GLY A 35 11.00 -0.70 12.03
CA GLY A 35 11.28 -2.13 11.83
C GLY A 35 12.70 -2.56 12.19
N PRO A 36 12.99 -3.86 12.09
CA PRO A 36 14.33 -4.40 12.34
C PRO A 36 15.40 -3.83 11.40
N LEU A 37 16.63 -3.71 11.87
CA LEU A 37 17.75 -3.17 11.08
C LEU A 37 18.03 -3.96 9.80
N HIS A 38 17.79 -5.28 9.81
CA HIS A 38 18.03 -6.16 8.66
C HIS A 38 17.02 -5.98 7.51
N THR A 39 15.88 -5.33 7.75
CA THR A 39 14.86 -5.04 6.72
C THR A 39 14.93 -3.60 6.21
N MET A 40 15.96 -2.83 6.58
CA MET A 40 16.06 -1.42 6.24
C MET A 40 16.40 -1.22 4.76
N VAL A 41 15.58 -0.41 4.07
CA VAL A 41 15.74 -0.08 2.65
C VAL A 41 15.92 1.44 2.51
N CYS A 42 16.94 1.86 1.76
CA CYS A 42 17.18 3.28 1.50
C CYS A 42 16.13 3.87 0.56
N VAL A 43 16.00 5.19 0.56
CA VAL A 43 15.01 5.92 -0.25
C VAL A 43 15.15 5.66 -1.75
N ASP A 44 16.37 5.48 -2.26
CA ASP A 44 16.64 5.19 -3.67
C ASP A 44 16.12 3.82 -4.09
N CYS A 45 16.15 2.85 -3.18
CA CYS A 45 15.67 1.50 -3.41
C CYS A 45 14.15 1.36 -3.17
N LYS A 46 13.46 2.45 -2.84
CA LYS A 46 12.00 2.45 -2.67
C LYS A 46 11.33 3.03 -3.92
N GLU A 47 10.34 2.31 -4.42
CA GLU A 47 9.47 2.73 -5.51
C GLU A 47 8.26 3.49 -4.97
N MET A 48 7.76 4.45 -5.73
CA MET A 48 6.57 5.22 -5.38
C MET A 48 5.32 4.45 -5.81
N CYS A 49 4.43 4.16 -4.87
CA CYS A 49 3.13 3.58 -5.19
C CYS A 49 2.16 4.67 -5.66
N PHE A 50 1.61 4.53 -6.87
CA PHE A 50 0.64 5.50 -7.42
C PHE A 50 -0.71 5.47 -6.70
N GLY A 51 -1.05 4.37 -6.04
CA GLY A 51 -2.31 4.23 -5.30
C GLY A 51 -2.34 4.96 -3.95
N CYS A 52 -1.21 5.14 -3.28
CA CYS A 52 -1.15 5.82 -1.98
C CYS A 52 -0.11 6.95 -1.87
N GLY A 53 0.68 7.19 -2.91
CA GLY A 53 1.73 8.22 -2.94
C GLY A 53 2.91 7.93 -2.00
N LEU A 54 2.97 6.75 -1.37
CA LEU A 54 4.04 6.38 -0.44
C LEU A 54 5.14 5.60 -1.15
N ARG A 55 6.39 5.89 -0.77
CA ARG A 55 7.57 5.11 -1.17
C ARG A 55 7.63 3.81 -0.38
N GLN A 56 7.63 2.68 -1.05
CA GLN A 56 7.72 1.35 -0.45
C GLN A 56 8.84 0.52 -1.08
N PRO A 57 9.41 -0.46 -0.35
CA PRO A 57 10.35 -1.40 -0.93
C PRO A 57 9.73 -2.17 -2.11
N ARG A 58 10.57 -2.56 -3.08
CA ARG A 58 10.19 -3.43 -4.21
C ARG A 58 9.44 -4.71 -3.79
N SER A 59 9.76 -5.27 -2.61
CA SER A 59 9.08 -6.43 -2.05
C SER A 59 7.61 -6.21 -1.68
N SER A 60 7.11 -4.97 -1.74
CA SER A 60 5.70 -4.61 -1.52
C SER A 60 4.91 -4.51 -2.83
N PHE A 61 5.49 -4.96 -3.95
CA PHE A 61 4.89 -4.92 -5.28
C PHE A 61 4.94 -6.32 -5.89
N SER A 62 3.77 -6.85 -6.25
CA SER A 62 3.58 -8.21 -6.79
C SER A 62 4.09 -8.42 -8.23
N GLY A 63 4.24 -7.37 -9.05
CA GLY A 63 4.68 -7.50 -10.45
C GLY A 63 5.82 -6.52 -10.78
N THR A 64 6.80 -6.94 -11.59
CA THR A 64 7.99 -6.16 -12.00
C THR A 64 7.66 -4.75 -12.46
N ASP A 65 6.56 -4.62 -13.19
CA ASP A 65 6.08 -3.36 -13.76
C ASP A 65 4.86 -2.79 -13.03
N SER A 66 4.54 -3.34 -11.84
CA SER A 66 3.45 -2.81 -11.04
C SER A 66 3.87 -1.51 -10.36
N HIS A 67 3.17 -0.43 -10.69
CA HIS A 67 3.29 0.87 -10.01
C HIS A 67 2.39 0.98 -8.76
N ILE A 68 1.69 -0.10 -8.38
CA ILE A 68 0.75 -0.12 -7.27
C ILE A 68 1.20 -1.20 -6.27
N CYS A 69 1.36 -0.82 -5.00
CA CYS A 69 1.73 -1.76 -3.96
C CYS A 69 0.58 -2.71 -3.61
N ASP A 70 0.93 -3.87 -3.04
CA ASP A 70 0.00 -4.95 -2.74
C ASP A 70 -1.14 -4.53 -1.81
N ARG A 71 -0.86 -3.60 -0.88
CA ARG A 71 -1.88 -3.05 0.00
C ARG A 71 -2.93 -2.23 -0.77
N CYS A 72 -2.50 -1.46 -1.76
CA CYS A 72 -3.41 -0.69 -2.62
C CYS A 72 -4.16 -1.60 -3.59
N LEU A 73 -3.51 -2.65 -4.11
CA LEU A 73 -4.17 -3.67 -4.92
C LEU A 73 -5.25 -4.42 -4.13
N ALA A 74 -4.95 -4.83 -2.90
CA ALA A 74 -5.92 -5.47 -2.01
C ALA A 74 -7.13 -4.55 -1.75
N ARG A 75 -6.89 -3.27 -1.43
CA ARG A 75 -7.97 -2.28 -1.26
C ARG A 75 -8.82 -2.13 -2.53
N ARG A 76 -8.21 -2.10 -3.71
CA ARG A 76 -8.92 -2.04 -4.99
C ARG A 76 -9.81 -3.26 -5.19
N GLN A 77 -9.30 -4.46 -4.86
CA GLN A 77 -10.07 -5.68 -4.97
C GLN A 77 -11.24 -5.72 -3.97
N THR A 78 -11.01 -5.30 -2.72
CA THR A 78 -12.09 -5.17 -1.72
C THR A 78 -13.15 -4.15 -2.17
N ALA A 79 -12.74 -3.03 -2.78
CA ALA A 79 -13.67 -2.01 -3.28
C ALA A 79 -14.53 -2.47 -4.47
N LYS A 80 -14.09 -3.49 -5.23
CA LYS A 80 -14.92 -4.10 -6.28
C LYS A 80 -16.09 -4.88 -5.69
N VAL A 81 -15.85 -5.58 -4.57
CA VAL A 81 -16.82 -6.49 -3.95
C VAL A 81 -17.64 -5.78 -2.85
N ASN A 82 -17.14 -4.67 -2.30
CA ASN A 82 -17.74 -4.01 -1.15
C ASN A 82 -18.05 -2.52 -1.42
N VAL A 83 -19.33 -2.21 -1.53
CA VAL A 83 -19.89 -0.87 -1.81
C VAL A 83 -19.41 0.19 -0.80
N TYR A 84 -19.22 -0.18 0.47
CA TYR A 84 -18.76 0.75 1.51
C TYR A 84 -17.31 1.21 1.33
N PHE A 85 -16.51 0.49 0.53
CA PHE A 85 -15.16 0.92 0.15
C PHE A 85 -15.14 1.74 -1.14
N ARG A 86 -16.11 1.51 -2.03
CA ARG A 86 -16.29 2.30 -3.26
C ARG A 86 -16.80 3.71 -2.95
N TYR A 87 -17.64 3.83 -1.92
CA TYR A 87 -18.11 5.08 -1.34
C TYR A 87 -17.77 5.07 0.15
N PRO A 88 -16.56 5.54 0.55
CA PRO A 88 -16.25 5.75 1.96
C PRO A 88 -17.40 6.55 2.55
N PRO A 89 -18.03 6.13 3.66
CA PRO A 89 -19.25 6.76 4.16
C PRO A 89 -18.98 8.25 4.34
N LEU A 90 -19.49 9.06 3.41
CA LEU A 90 -19.63 10.50 3.57
C LEU A 90 -20.66 10.68 4.68
N LYS A 91 -20.19 10.57 5.93
CA LYS A 91 -20.91 10.80 7.19
C LYS A 91 -22.44 10.72 7.04
N TYR A 92 -23.01 9.55 6.75
CA TYR A 92 -24.43 9.15 6.91
C TYR A 92 -25.58 10.20 6.88
N ARG A 93 -25.41 11.36 6.23
CA ARG A 93 -26.39 12.46 6.20
C ARG A 93 -26.54 13.08 4.82
N ALA A 94 -25.70 12.70 3.85
CA ALA A 94 -25.69 13.35 2.54
C ALA A 94 -25.26 12.42 1.37
N CYS A 95 -25.50 11.11 1.45
CA CYS A 95 -25.39 10.27 0.26
C CYS A 95 -26.76 10.28 -0.46
N PRO A 96 -26.92 10.95 -1.61
CA PRO A 96 -28.17 10.94 -2.37
C PRO A 96 -28.40 9.61 -3.10
N PHE A 97 -27.41 8.70 -3.08
CA PHE A 97 -27.48 7.37 -3.69
C PHE A 97 -27.80 6.34 -2.62
N SER A 98 -28.90 5.60 -2.82
CA SER A 98 -29.25 4.47 -1.97
C SER A 98 -28.15 3.41 -2.08
N VAL A 99 -27.58 3.01 -0.93
CA VAL A 99 -26.56 1.95 -0.86
C VAL A 99 -27.10 0.65 -1.45
N ASP A 100 -28.42 0.43 -1.37
CA ASP A 100 -29.07 -0.78 -1.87
C ASP A 100 -29.20 -0.78 -3.40
N GLU A 101 -29.44 0.38 -4.03
CA GLU A 101 -29.44 0.50 -5.50
C GLU A 101 -28.05 0.22 -6.08
N ALA A 102 -26.99 0.75 -5.47
CA ALA A 102 -25.61 0.50 -5.90
C ALA A 102 -25.17 -0.97 -5.69
N ARG A 103 -25.78 -1.69 -4.73
CA ARG A 103 -25.59 -3.15 -4.57
C ARG A 103 -26.31 -3.97 -5.64
N GLU A 104 -27.43 -3.47 -6.14
CA GLU A 104 -28.19 -4.08 -7.22
C GLU A 104 -27.43 -3.97 -8.54
N GLU A 105 -26.91 -2.78 -8.87
CA GLU A 105 -26.12 -2.52 -10.09
C GLU A 105 -24.86 -3.39 -10.16
N LEU A 106 -24.16 -3.57 -9.04
CA LEU A 106 -23.00 -4.45 -8.97
C LEU A 106 -23.36 -5.92 -9.27
N ARG A 107 -24.51 -6.38 -8.77
CA ARG A 107 -25.00 -7.75 -9.03
C ARG A 107 -25.43 -7.93 -10.50
N GLN A 108 -26.03 -6.91 -11.10
CA GLN A 108 -26.44 -6.95 -12.51
C GLN A 108 -25.23 -6.93 -13.47
N GLY A 109 -24.22 -6.11 -13.18
CA GLY A 109 -23.00 -6.05 -14.00
C GLY A 109 -22.14 -7.32 -13.98
N GLU A 110 -22.25 -8.14 -12.92
CA GLU A 110 -21.63 -9.48 -12.87
C GLU A 110 -22.40 -10.49 -13.76
N GLN A 111 -23.72 -10.37 -13.89
CA GLN A 111 -24.55 -11.23 -14.74
C GLN A 111 -24.39 -10.95 -16.24
N GLU A 112 -24.14 -9.70 -16.64
CA GLU A 112 -23.93 -9.34 -18.06
C GLU A 112 -22.57 -9.79 -18.61
N GLN A 113 -21.56 -10.00 -17.76
CA GLN A 113 -20.24 -10.48 -18.21
C GLN A 113 -20.18 -12.01 -18.44
N GLU A 114 -21.23 -12.75 -18.08
CA GLU A 114 -21.27 -14.21 -18.17
C GLU A 114 -21.99 -14.76 -19.42
N GLN A 115 -22.37 -13.92 -20.39
CA GLN A 115 -22.89 -14.45 -21.66
C GLN A 115 -21.73 -14.94 -22.57
N PRO A 116 -21.64 -16.25 -22.88
CA PRO A 116 -20.65 -16.74 -23.81
C PRO A 116 -21.03 -16.26 -25.21
N HIS A 117 -20.12 -15.52 -25.84
CA HIS A 117 -20.21 -15.20 -27.26
C HIS A 117 -20.14 -16.51 -28.07
N MET A 118 -21.29 -17.03 -28.49
CA MET A 118 -21.36 -18.09 -29.51
C MET A 118 -21.24 -17.44 -30.90
N PRO A 119 -20.23 -17.78 -31.71
CA PRO A 119 -20.17 -17.35 -33.09
C PRO A 119 -21.19 -18.15 -33.92
N ARG A 120 -21.75 -17.47 -34.92
CA ARG A 120 -22.79 -17.97 -35.82
C ARG A 120 -22.19 -18.72 -37.01
#